data_AF-X1A0T5-F1
#
_entry.id   AF-X1A0T5-F1
#
_cell.length_a   1.000
_cell.length_b   1.000
_cell.length_c   1.000
_cell.angle_alpha   90.00
_cell.angle_beta   90.00
_cell.angle_gamma   90.00
#
_symmetry.space_group_name_H-M   'P 1'
#
loop_
_entity.id
_entity.type
_entity.pdbx_description
1 polymer ?
#
loop_
_entity_poly.entity_id
_entity_poly.type
_entity_poly.pdbx_seq_one_letter_code
_entity_poly.pdbx_strand_id
1 'polypeptide(L)' 'MIDYIQLYKIRKKVKKIIKDKIKDDELATTKNSCISCLADDISWEIYYLLKDK' A
#
# COMPACT_ATOMS: atom_id res chain seq x y z
N MET A 1 10.32 -17.95 4.44
CA MET A 1 9.07 -17.75 5.24
C MET A 1 8.65 -16.29 5.09
N ILE A 2 7.36 -15.96 5.12
CA ILE A 2 6.89 -14.57 4.96
C ILE A 2 7.16 -13.81 6.26
N ASP A 3 7.84 -12.66 6.17
CA ASP A 3 8.03 -11.73 7.28
C ASP A 3 6.84 -10.76 7.36
N TYR A 4 5.88 -11.12 8.21
CA TYR A 4 4.68 -10.32 8.45
C TYR A 4 4.96 -8.98 9.14
N ILE A 5 6.06 -8.84 9.89
CA ILE A 5 6.44 -7.56 10.53
C ILE A 5 6.89 -6.58 9.44
N GLN A 6 7.71 -7.04 8.50
CA GLN A 6 8.12 -6.25 7.34
C GLN A 6 6.92 -5.86 6.48
N LEU A 7 6.05 -6.82 6.15
CA LEU A 7 4.83 -6.56 5.38
C LEU A 7 3.92 -5.52 6.05
N TYR A 8 3.75 -5.61 7.38
CA TYR A 8 2.99 -4.62 8.15
C TYR A 8 3.60 -3.21 8.05
N LYS A 9 4.93 -3.09 8.16
CA LYS A 9 5.63 -1.81 8.02
C LYS A 9 5.47 -1.22 6.61
N ILE A 10 5.55 -2.05 5.57
CA ILE A 10 5.31 -1.64 4.18
C ILE A 10 3.87 -1.13 4.04
N ARG A 11 2.89 -1.91 4.47
CA ARG A 11 1.46 -1.55 4.40
C ARG A 11 1.15 -0.24 5.10
N LYS A 12 1.72 0.01 6.28
CA LYS A 12 1.54 1.27 7.01
C LYS A 12 2.05 2.47 6.22
N LYS A 13 3.20 2.35 5.54
CA LYS A 13 3.76 3.41 4.69
C LYS A 13 2.94 3.62 3.43
N VAL A 14 2.61 2.55 2.71
CA VAL A 14 1.81 2.59 1.48
C VAL A 14 0.46 3.25 1.72
N LYS A 15 -0.26 2.83 2.77
CA LYS A 15 -1.56 3.41 3.12
C LYS A 15 -1.48 4.90 3.45
N LYS A 16 -0.39 5.36 4.06
CA LYS A 16 -0.16 6.78 4.32
C LYS A 16 0.02 7.55 3.02
N ILE A 17 0.90 7.07 2.12
CA ILE A 17 1.15 7.70 0.81
C ILE A 17 -0.13 7.80 -0.02
N ILE A 18 -0.93 6.74 -0.08
CA ILE A 18 -2.20 6.76 -0.83
C ILE A 18 -3.15 7.81 -0.25
N LYS A 19 -3.27 7.90 1.08
CA LYS A 19 -4.13 8.90 1.72
C LYS A 19 -3.65 10.33 1.50
N ASP A 20 -2.34 10.56 1.58
CA ASP A 20 -1.75 11.87 1.35
C ASP A 20 -2.02 12.31 -0.11
N LYS A 21 -1.81 11.42 -1.09
CA LYS A 21 -2.14 11.66 -2.51
C LYS A 21 -3.61 11.92 -2.79
N ILE A 22 -4.53 11.25 -2.08
CA ILE A 22 -5.97 11.54 -2.18
C ILE A 22 -6.28 12.93 -1.62
N LYS A 23 -5.62 13.31 -0.51
CA LYS A 23 -5.80 14.62 0.13
C LYS A 23 -5.26 15.77 -0.73
N ASP A 24 -4.19 15.52 -1.47
CA ASP A 24 -3.57 16.48 -2.38
C ASP A 24 -4.27 16.50 -3.76
N ASP A 25 -5.45 15.87 -3.89
CA ASP A 25 -6.25 15.73 -5.11
C ASP A 25 -5.48 15.11 -6.31
N GLU A 26 -4.36 14.41 -6.05
CA GLU A 26 -3.60 13.68 -7.07
C GLU A 26 -4.24 12.34 -7.44
N LEU A 27 -5.07 11.78 -6.56
CA LEU A 27 -5.76 10.49 -6.75
C LEU A 27 -7.28 10.64 -6.64
N ALA A 28 -7.98 10.46 -7.76
CA ALA A 28 -9.42 10.39 -7.78
C ALA A 28 -9.92 9.08 -7.13
N THR A 29 -10.96 9.19 -6.29
CA THR A 29 -11.63 8.04 -5.69
C THR A 29 -13.13 8.07 -6.00
N THR A 30 -13.75 6.90 -5.98
CA THR A 30 -15.20 6.72 -6.10
C THR A 30 -15.76 6.14 -4.81
N LYS A 31 -17.09 6.14 -4.65
CA LYS A 31 -17.76 5.52 -3.48
C LYS A 31 -17.44 4.04 -3.32
N ASN A 32 -17.04 3.35 -4.39
CA ASN A 32 -16.73 1.93 -4.40
C ASN A 32 -15.22 1.65 -4.31
N SER A 33 -14.38 2.68 -4.27
CA SER A 33 -12.92 2.52 -4.25
C SER A 33 -12.44 1.91 -2.92
N CYS A 34 -11.84 0.72 -2.97
CA CYS A 34 -11.25 0.07 -1.80
C CYS A 34 -9.78 0.47 -1.60
N ILE A 35 -9.54 1.54 -0.84
CA ILE A 35 -8.18 2.02 -0.50
C ILE A 35 -7.36 0.94 0.23
N SER A 36 -8.00 0.15 1.09
CA SER A 36 -7.33 -0.92 1.83
C SER A 36 -6.89 -2.08 0.94
N CYS A 37 -7.65 -2.40 -0.11
CA CYS A 37 -7.33 -3.45 -1.07
C CYS A 37 -6.14 -3.02 -1.92
N LEU A 38 -6.18 -1.80 -2.48
CA LEU A 38 -5.08 -1.23 -3.25
C LEU A 38 -3.79 -1.16 -2.43
N ALA A 39 -3.89 -0.76 -1.16
CA ALA A 39 -2.73 -0.74 -0.28
C ALA A 39 -2.14 -2.15 -0.07
N ASP A 40 -2.93 -3.21 -0.13
CA ASP A 40 -2.49 -4.59 0.08
C ASP A 40 -1.77 -5.14 -1.13
N ASP A 41 -2.33 -4.94 -2.31
CA ASP A 41 -1.73 -5.37 -3.57
C ASP A 41 -0.34 -4.74 -3.73
N ILE A 42 -0.25 -3.40 -3.57
CA ILE A 42 1.02 -2.67 -3.62
C ILE A 42 1.99 -3.13 -2.53
N SER A 43 1.50 -3.45 -1.33
CA SER A 43 2.36 -3.89 -0.23
C SER A 43 3.01 -5.23 -0.50
N TRP A 44 2.27 -6.16 -1.11
CA TRP A 44 2.82 -7.46 -1.51
C TRP A 44 3.84 -7.31 -2.63
N GLU A 45 3.54 -6.52 -3.66
CA GLU A 45 4.50 -6.24 -4.75
C GLU A 45 5.82 -5.68 -4.21
N ILE A 46 5.76 -4.67 -3.34
CA ILE A 46 6.96 -4.10 -2.71
C ILE A 46 7.67 -5.14 -1.85
N TYR A 47 6.93 -5.95 -1.09
CA TYR A 47 7.52 -7.00 -0.25
C TYR A 47 8.31 -8.01 -1.08
N TYR A 48 7.76 -8.46 -2.22
CA TYR A 48 8.45 -9.37 -3.13
C TYR A 48 9.66 -8.71 -3.81
N LEU A 49 9.53 -7.46 -4.27
CA LEU A 49 10.67 -6.70 -4.83
C LEU A 49 11.83 -6.52 -3.84
N LEU A 50 11.54 -6.42 -2.54
CA LEU A 50 12.56 -6.32 -1.49
C LEU A 50 13.12 -7.68 -1.09
N LYS A 51 12.34 -8.76 -1.26
CA LYS A 51 12.73 -10.12 -0.92
C LYS A 51 13.60 -10.77 -2.01
N ASP A 52 13.38 -10.40 -3.27
CA ASP A 52 14.14 -10.90 -4.43
C ASP A 52 15.49 -10.18 -4.63
N LYS A 53 15.87 -9.29 -3.70
CA LYS A 53 17.19 -8.67 -3.60
C LYS A 53 18.07 -9.40 -2.60
#